data_AF-A0A8T2IDP0-F1
#
_entry.id   AF-A0A8T2IDP0-F1
#
_cell.length_a   1.000
_cell.length_b   1.000
_cell.length_c   1.000
_cell.angle_alpha   90.00
_cell.angle_beta   90.00
_cell.angle_gamma   90.00
#
_symmetry.space_group_name_H-M   'P 1'
#
loop_
_entity.id
_entity.type
_entity.pdbx_description
1 polymer ?
#
loop_
_entity_poly.entity_id
_entity_poly.type
_entity_poly.pdbx_seq_one_letter_code
_entity_poly.pdbx_strand_id
1 'polypeptide(L)'
;MKRSLACNVGATKGTTRVAQEVWVDSEIKMVDSPALVVSPHNPPITVTMRSSCEGEEDDVLGAVDVILRHASKQQMMMNYTLPGYTTSLEFLTLLANKRGMLKKGGVADTNKAARLLLGDWAG
;
A
#
# COMPACT_ATOMS: atom_id res chain seq x y z
N MET A 1 12.47 34.59 7.16
CA MET A 1 11.24 34.15 6.47
C MET A 1 10.40 33.39 7.48
N LYS A 2 9.25 33.92 7.93
CA LYS A 2 8.36 33.18 8.84
C LYS A 2 7.82 31.99 8.05
N ARG A 3 8.10 30.76 8.49
CA ARG A 3 7.51 29.56 7.90
C ARG A 3 6.01 29.57 8.19
N SER A 4 5.21 30.03 7.24
CA SER A 4 3.76 29.79 7.26
C SER A 4 3.53 28.33 6.86
N LEU A 5 2.58 27.67 7.53
CA LEU A 5 2.05 26.39 7.06
C LEU A 5 1.40 26.61 5.70
N ALA A 6 1.91 25.92 4.68
CA ALA A 6 1.43 26.02 3.30
C ALA A 6 0.16 25.17 3.09
N CYS A 7 0.24 23.89 3.41
CA CYS A 7 -0.88 22.94 3.36
C CYS A 7 -0.98 22.17 4.68
N ASN A 8 -2.17 21.67 4.99
CA ASN A 8 -2.35 20.68 6.05
C ASN A 8 -1.70 19.35 5.62
N VAL A 9 -0.89 18.76 6.49
CA VAL A 9 -0.19 17.49 6.23
C VAL A 9 -0.44 16.52 7.37
N GLY A 10 -0.54 15.23 7.03
CA GLY A 10 -0.80 14.16 7.98
C GLY A 10 -0.33 12.83 7.42
N ALA A 11 0.01 11.90 8.32
CA ALA A 11 0.39 10.53 7.93
C ALA A 11 -0.81 9.76 7.36
N THR A 12 -2.02 10.12 7.75
CA THR A 12 -3.27 9.53 7.27
C THR A 12 -3.59 10.02 5.86
N LYS A 13 -3.97 9.08 4.99
CA LYS A 13 -4.41 9.40 3.62
C LYS A 13 -5.69 10.24 3.67
N GLY A 14 -5.90 11.09 2.65
CA GLY A 14 -7.08 11.97 2.60
C GLY A 14 -7.03 13.18 3.55
N THR A 15 -5.83 13.61 3.96
CA THR A 15 -5.63 14.86 4.72
C THR A 15 -6.12 16.09 3.93
N THR A 16 -5.79 16.16 2.63
CA THR A 16 -6.36 17.17 1.71
C THR A 16 -7.70 16.68 1.18
N ARG A 17 -8.79 17.31 1.62
CA ARG A 17 -10.18 16.94 1.25
C ARG A 17 -10.86 17.93 0.31
N VAL A 18 -10.34 19.15 0.24
CA VAL A 18 -10.81 20.22 -0.63
C VAL A 18 -9.60 20.82 -1.34
N ALA A 19 -9.77 21.19 -2.61
CA ALA A 19 -8.70 21.87 -3.33
C ALA A 19 -8.45 23.27 -2.75
N GLN A 20 -7.19 23.64 -2.65
CA GLN A 20 -6.74 24.92 -2.10
C GLN A 20 -5.66 25.53 -2.99
N GLU A 21 -5.67 26.86 -3.11
CA GLU A 21 -4.61 27.62 -3.76
C GLU A 21 -3.60 28.09 -2.71
N VAL A 22 -2.32 27.86 -2.98
CA VAL A 22 -1.20 28.27 -2.13
C VAL A 22 -0.28 29.17 -2.93
N TRP A 23 -0.03 30.36 -2.40
CA TRP A 23 0.96 31.27 -2.98
C TRP A 23 2.37 30.77 -2.71
N VAL A 24 3.16 30.61 -3.78
CA VAL A 24 4.59 30.29 -3.70
C VAL A 24 5.40 31.59 -3.62
N ASP A 25 5.00 32.59 -4.40
CA ASP A 25 5.48 33.97 -4.36
C ASP A 25 4.36 34.94 -4.77
N SER A 26 4.67 36.17 -5.17
CA SER A 26 3.67 37.18 -5.58
C SER A 26 3.05 36.95 -6.96
N GLU A 27 3.63 36.09 -7.79
CA GLU A 27 3.24 35.87 -9.19
C GLU A 27 2.80 34.41 -9.45
N ILE A 28 3.19 33.47 -8.58
CA ILE A 28 2.97 32.04 -8.74
C ILE A 28 2.06 31.51 -7.63
N LYS A 29 0.97 30.86 -8.07
CA LYS A 29 0.10 30.03 -7.25
C LYS A 29 0.25 28.57 -7.60
N MET A 30 0.25 27.72 -6.58
CA MET A 30 0.16 26.28 -6.71
C MET A 30 -1.22 25.82 -6.24
N VAL A 31 -1.79 24.81 -6.92
CA VAL A 31 -3.03 24.16 -6.49
C VAL A 31 -2.67 22.85 -5.80
N ASP A 32 -3.11 22.70 -4.56
CA ASP A 32 -3.10 21.44 -3.83
C ASP A 32 -4.52 20.87 -3.80
N SER A 33 -4.72 19.68 -4.36
CA SER A 33 -6.04 19.05 -4.49
C SER A 33 -6.08 17.66 -3.85
N PRO A 34 -7.27 17.16 -3.47
CA PRO A 34 -7.41 15.81 -2.94
C PRO A 34 -6.87 14.74 -3.88
N ALA A 35 -6.51 13.59 -3.32
CA ALA A 35 -6.11 12.42 -4.10
C ALA A 35 -7.29 11.87 -4.92
N LEU A 36 -7.00 11.35 -6.12
CA LEU A 36 -7.99 10.69 -6.97
C LEU A 36 -8.39 9.33 -6.38
N VAL A 37 -9.68 9.12 -6.17
CA VAL A 37 -10.23 7.80 -5.84
C VAL A 37 -10.46 7.02 -7.13
N VAL A 38 -9.90 5.82 -7.22
CA VAL A 38 -10.06 4.94 -8.38
C VAL A 38 -11.43 4.27 -8.31
N SER A 39 -12.20 4.36 -9.41
CA SER A 39 -13.50 3.67 -9.53
C SER A 39 -13.33 2.14 -9.41
N PRO A 40 -14.27 1.42 -8.76
CA PRO A 40 -14.26 -0.06 -8.69
C PRO A 40 -14.30 -0.76 -10.06
N HIS A 41 -14.66 -0.04 -11.12
CA HIS A 41 -14.70 -0.55 -12.50
C HIS A 41 -13.33 -0.58 -13.18
N ASN A 42 -12.31 -0.02 -12.54
CA ASN A 42 -10.95 -0.07 -13.05
C ASN A 42 -10.35 -1.47 -12.87
N PRO A 43 -9.33 -1.84 -13.66
CA PRO A 43 -8.70 -3.15 -13.53
C PRO A 43 -8.21 -3.38 -12.09
N PRO A 44 -8.29 -4.61 -11.54
CA PRO A 44 -7.99 -4.88 -10.13
C PRO A 44 -6.63 -4.35 -9.67
N ILE A 45 -5.62 -4.40 -10.53
CA ILE A 45 -4.29 -3.85 -10.24
C ILE A 45 -4.31 -2.34 -9.97
N THR A 46 -5.07 -1.55 -10.73
CA THR A 46 -5.09 -0.09 -10.52
C THR A 46 -5.88 0.28 -9.28
N VAL A 47 -6.90 -0.51 -8.93
CA VAL A 47 -7.62 -0.38 -7.66
C VAL A 47 -6.71 -0.75 -6.50
N THR A 48 -6.05 -1.91 -6.52
CA THR A 48 -5.14 -2.36 -5.45
C THR A 48 -3.93 -1.43 -5.27
N MET A 49 -3.34 -0.91 -6.35
CA MET A 49 -2.17 -0.03 -6.27
C MET A 49 -2.48 1.38 -5.75
N ARG A 50 -3.71 1.87 -5.91
CA ARG A 50 -4.06 3.27 -5.60
C ARG A 50 -5.07 3.42 -4.47
N SER A 51 -5.77 2.35 -4.09
CA SER A 51 -6.68 2.37 -2.97
C SER A 51 -5.90 2.43 -1.66
N SER A 52 -6.23 3.41 -0.83
CA SER A 52 -5.83 3.45 0.57
C SER A 52 -6.47 2.25 1.27
N CYS A 53 -5.68 1.31 1.80
CA CYS A 53 -6.16 0.18 2.61
C CYS A 53 -6.72 0.65 3.98
N GLU A 54 -7.69 1.55 3.99
CA GLU A 54 -8.41 1.98 5.20
C GLU A 54 -9.80 1.34 5.32
N GLY A 55 -10.20 0.49 4.38
CA GLY A 55 -11.52 -0.15 4.38
C GLY A 55 -11.47 -1.66 4.12
N GLU A 56 -11.99 -2.40 5.09
CA GLU A 56 -12.62 -3.73 5.00
C GLU A 56 -11.76 -4.93 4.55
N GLU A 57 -12.10 -6.10 5.10
CA GLU A 57 -11.41 -7.39 4.95
C GLU A 57 -11.48 -8.01 3.54
N ASP A 58 -11.97 -7.28 2.55
CA ASP A 58 -12.27 -7.82 1.23
C ASP A 58 -10.98 -8.09 0.44
N ASP A 59 -10.64 -9.38 0.47
CA ASP A 59 -9.66 -10.10 -0.34
C ASP A 59 -8.21 -9.58 -0.33
N VAL A 60 -7.65 -9.47 0.87
CA VAL A 60 -6.21 -9.21 1.10
C VAL A 60 -5.33 -10.21 0.31
N LEU A 61 -5.78 -11.45 0.16
CA LEU A 61 -5.02 -12.50 -0.54
C LEU A 61 -5.05 -12.31 -2.07
N GLY A 62 -6.21 -12.00 -2.64
CA GLY A 62 -6.34 -11.69 -4.07
C GLY A 62 -5.57 -10.44 -4.46
N ALA A 63 -5.56 -9.41 -3.60
CA ALA A 63 -4.74 -8.22 -3.80
C ALA A 63 -3.24 -8.56 -3.89
N VAL A 64 -2.75 -9.42 -2.97
CA VAL A 64 -1.37 -9.91 -3.01
C VAL A 64 -1.10 -10.74 -4.27
N ASP A 65 -2.04 -11.57 -4.70
CA ASP A 65 -1.88 -12.37 -5.92
C ASP A 65 -1.71 -11.47 -7.15
N VAL A 66 -2.49 -10.40 -7.26
CA VAL A 66 -2.35 -9.40 -8.33
C VAL A 66 -0.99 -8.70 -8.26
N ILE A 67 -0.54 -8.30 -7.07
CA ILE A 67 0.78 -7.67 -6.91
C ILE A 67 1.89 -8.63 -7.33
N LEU A 68 1.90 -9.86 -6.82
CA LEU A 68 2.96 -10.83 -7.09
C LEU A 68 3.01 -11.28 -8.55
N ARG A 69 1.88 -11.23 -9.29
CA ARG A 69 1.85 -11.45 -10.74
C ARG A 69 2.56 -10.37 -11.55
N HIS A 70 2.57 -9.13 -11.05
CA HIS A 70 3.15 -7.98 -11.77
C HIS A 70 4.51 -7.55 -11.21
N ALA A 71 4.81 -7.90 -9.97
CA ALA A 71 6.08 -7.62 -9.33
C ALA A 71 7.17 -8.58 -9.82
N SER A 72 8.41 -8.09 -9.91
CA SER A 72 9.56 -8.94 -10.20
C SER A 72 9.79 -9.92 -9.05
N LYS A 73 9.64 -11.22 -9.31
CA LYS A 73 9.89 -12.30 -8.34
C LYS A 73 11.26 -12.18 -7.68
N GLN A 74 12.30 -11.83 -8.44
CA GLN A 74 13.64 -11.65 -7.89
C GLN A 74 13.70 -10.48 -6.90
N GLN A 75 13.05 -9.36 -7.19
CA GLN A 75 12.97 -8.22 -6.28
C GLN A 75 12.21 -8.58 -5.00
N MET A 76 11.09 -9.30 -5.12
CA MET A 76 10.31 -9.77 -3.98
C MET A 76 11.14 -10.70 -3.07
N MET A 77 11.89 -11.64 -3.66
CA MET A 77 12.80 -12.52 -2.93
C MET A 77 13.90 -11.74 -2.20
N MET A 78 14.51 -10.73 -2.84
CA MET A 78 15.57 -9.93 -2.22
C MET A 78 15.03 -9.05 -1.09
N ASN A 79 13.95 -8.30 -1.34
CA ASN A 79 13.37 -7.34 -0.40
C ASN A 79 12.86 -8.01 0.87
N TYR A 80 12.22 -9.18 0.74
CA TYR A 80 11.76 -9.97 1.89
C TYR A 80 12.79 -11.01 2.35
N THR A 81 13.90 -11.14 1.62
CA THR A 81 14.98 -12.11 1.84
C THR A 81 14.39 -13.55 1.97
N LEU A 82 13.53 -13.91 1.02
CA LEU A 82 12.83 -15.20 0.98
C LEU A 82 13.50 -16.14 -0.03
N PRO A 83 13.39 -17.46 0.19
CA PRO A 83 13.79 -18.43 -0.82
C PRO A 83 12.86 -18.36 -2.04
N GLY A 84 13.17 -19.14 -3.08
CA GLY A 84 12.30 -19.26 -4.25
C GLY A 84 10.91 -19.78 -3.86
N TYR A 85 9.87 -19.15 -4.42
CA TYR A 85 8.47 -19.52 -4.23
C TYR A 85 7.75 -19.63 -5.59
N THR A 86 6.71 -20.43 -5.70
CA THR A 86 5.95 -20.63 -6.94
C THR A 86 4.59 -19.98 -6.87
N THR A 87 3.96 -19.96 -5.70
CA THR A 87 2.61 -19.43 -5.51
C THR A 87 2.58 -18.24 -4.56
N SER A 88 1.55 -17.40 -4.66
CA SER A 88 1.29 -16.31 -3.72
C SER A 88 1.09 -16.83 -2.28
N LEU A 89 0.40 -17.96 -2.12
CA LEU A 89 0.22 -18.61 -0.82
C LEU A 89 1.56 -19.08 -0.21
N GLU A 90 2.45 -19.65 -1.03
CA GLU A 90 3.79 -20.07 -0.60
C GLU A 90 4.64 -18.86 -0.18
N PHE A 91 4.64 -17.79 -0.97
CA PHE A 91 5.29 -16.52 -0.61
C PHE A 91 4.82 -16.03 0.76
N LEU A 92 3.51 -15.97 0.98
CA LEU A 92 2.92 -15.50 2.24
C LEU A 92 3.25 -16.43 3.41
N THR A 93 3.29 -17.73 3.19
CA THR A 93 3.66 -18.71 4.22
C THR A 93 5.13 -18.55 4.63
N LEU A 94 6.02 -18.40 3.65
CA LEU A 94 7.45 -18.16 3.89
C LEU A 94 7.67 -16.83 4.63
N LEU A 95 6.97 -15.78 4.21
CA LEU A 95 7.01 -14.47 4.85
C LEU A 95 6.50 -14.53 6.29
N ALA A 96 5.37 -15.21 6.51
CA ALA A 96 4.76 -15.39 7.83
C ALA A 96 5.71 -16.12 8.79
N ASN A 97 6.27 -17.26 8.37
CA ASN A 97 7.22 -18.03 9.16
C ASN A 97 8.47 -17.21 9.49
N LYS A 98 9.02 -16.51 8.50
CA LYS A 98 10.22 -15.70 8.68
C LYS A 98 10.03 -14.56 9.67
N ARG A 99 8.85 -13.96 9.70
CA ARG A 99 8.52 -12.82 10.58
C ARG A 99 7.86 -13.24 11.89
N GLY A 100 7.74 -14.55 12.16
CA GLY A 100 7.08 -15.07 13.36
C GLY A 100 5.57 -14.78 13.41
N MET A 101 4.93 -14.52 12.26
CA MET A 101 3.49 -14.29 12.17
C MET A 101 2.77 -15.64 12.17
N LEU A 102 2.46 -16.14 13.36
CA LEU A 102 1.78 -17.43 13.55
C LEU A 102 0.40 -17.25 14.19
N LYS A 103 -0.55 -18.10 13.80
CA LYS A 103 -1.85 -18.27 14.45
C LYS A 103 -1.69 -19.18 15.68
N LYS A 104 -2.77 -19.29 16.47
CA LYS A 104 -2.86 -20.32 17.54
C LYS A 104 -2.59 -21.71 16.92
N GLY A 105 -1.73 -22.49 17.56
CA GLY A 105 -1.28 -23.79 17.05
C GLY A 105 -0.03 -23.76 16.18
N GLY A 106 0.65 -22.61 16.04
CA GLY A 106 1.94 -22.53 15.34
C GLY A 106 1.85 -22.52 13.81
N VAL A 107 0.63 -22.42 13.25
CA VAL A 107 0.40 -22.35 11.81
C VAL A 107 0.69 -20.93 11.30
N ALA A 108 1.36 -20.81 10.16
CA ALA A 108 1.64 -19.53 9.50
C ALA A 108 0.37 -18.68 9.29
N ASP A 109 0.43 -17.41 9.70
CA ASP A 109 -0.65 -16.43 9.51
C ASP A 109 -0.47 -15.66 8.20
N THR A 110 -0.97 -16.26 7.11
CA THR A 110 -0.89 -15.69 5.76
C THR A 110 -1.66 -14.38 5.61
N ASN A 111 -2.74 -14.17 6.37
CA ASN A 111 -3.50 -12.92 6.35
C ASN A 111 -2.69 -11.77 6.96
N LYS A 112 -2.02 -12.00 8.09
CA LYS A 112 -1.11 -10.99 8.66
C LYS A 112 0.05 -10.68 7.72
N ALA A 113 0.65 -11.69 7.11
CA ALA A 113 1.72 -11.49 6.13
C ALA A 113 1.26 -10.73 4.89
N ALA A 114 0.03 -10.96 4.44
CA ALA A 114 -0.55 -10.24 3.31
C ALA A 114 -0.79 -8.76 3.65
N ARG A 115 -1.31 -8.45 4.84
CA ARG A 115 -1.47 -7.07 5.31
C ARG A 115 -0.12 -6.35 5.45
N LEU A 116 0.92 -7.04 5.93
CA LEU A 116 2.28 -6.49 5.97
C LEU A 116 2.74 -6.11 4.57
N LEU A 117 2.64 -7.03 3.60
CA LEU A 117 3.04 -6.79 2.22
C LEU A 117 2.28 -5.61 1.61
N LEU A 118 0.96 -5.55 1.79
CA LEU A 118 0.14 -4.45 1.27
C LEU A 118 0.50 -3.10 1.91
N GLY A 119 0.80 -3.10 3.21
CA GLY A 119 1.29 -1.91 3.92
C GLY A 119 2.62 -1.42 3.34
N ASP A 120 3.61 -2.32 3.24
CA ASP A 120 4.92 -2.01 2.65
C ASP A 120 4.79 -1.49 1.20
N TRP A 121 3.82 -2.01 0.45
CA TRP A 121 3.57 -1.61 -0.93
C TRP A 121 2.87 -0.25 -1.06
N ALA A 122 2.03 0.10 -0.08
CA ALA A 122 1.21 1.31 -0.10
C ALA A 122 1.90 2.56 0.48
N GLY A 123 3.08 2.40 1.09
CA GLY A 123 3.91 3.46 1.68
C GLY A 123 3.62 3.70 3.16
#